data_AF-A0A950H7Y4-F1
#
_entry.id   AF-A0A950H7Y4-F1
#
_cell.length_a   1.000
_cell.length_b   1.000
_cell.length_c   1.000
_cell.angle_alpha   90.00
_cell.angle_beta   90.00
_cell.angle_gamma   90.00
#
_symmetry.space_group_name_H-M   'P 1'
#
loop_
_entity.id
_entity.type
_entity.pdbx_description
1 polymer ?
#
loop_
_entity_poly.entity_id
_entity_poly.type
_entity_poly.pdbx_seq_one_letter_code
_entity_poly.pdbx_strand_id
1 'polypeptide(L)'
;MSQGAPSFQITYSSGFPQERTTLSTVSHKGVPIPTLGITASTAQGNRGAEIMDVAPGSAAEVSGLRVGDVINSANGKPIRAASELA
;
A
#
# COMPACT_ATOMS: atom_id res chain seq x y z
N MET A 1 -40.96 15.32 3.76
CA MET A 1 -39.78 15.57 4.62
C MET A 1 -39.07 14.22 4.74
N SER A 2 -38.11 13.96 3.85
CA SER A 2 -36.66 13.86 4.18
C SER A 2 -36.35 12.65 5.08
N GLN A 3 -35.56 11.64 4.72
CA GLN A 3 -34.54 11.46 3.68
C GLN A 3 -34.35 9.93 3.48
N GLY A 4 -34.11 9.51 2.24
CA GLY A 4 -33.77 8.14 1.89
C GLY A 4 -32.41 7.73 2.46
N ALA A 5 -32.30 6.47 2.88
CA ALA A 5 -31.03 5.86 3.24
C ALA A 5 -30.06 5.98 2.04
N PRO A 6 -28.83 6.48 2.22
CA PRO A 6 -27.87 6.48 1.13
C PRO A 6 -27.44 5.05 0.85
N SER A 7 -27.81 4.56 -0.33
CA SER A 7 -27.30 3.33 -0.94
C SER A 7 -25.78 3.42 -1.01
N PHE A 8 -25.08 2.73 -0.11
CA PHE A 8 -23.65 2.47 -0.31
C PHE A 8 -23.52 1.44 -1.43
N GLN A 9 -23.55 1.92 -2.66
CA GLN A 9 -23.02 1.20 -3.79
C GLN A 9 -21.50 1.11 -3.55
N ILE A 10 -21.02 -0.02 -3.06
CA ILE A 10 -19.60 -0.36 -3.20
C ILE A 10 -19.42 -0.73 -4.67
N THR A 11 -19.42 0.29 -5.54
CA THR A 11 -19.00 0.16 -6.92
C THR A 11 -17.49 -0.04 -6.87
N TYR A 12 -17.04 -1.29 -6.98
CA TYR A 12 -15.67 -1.56 -7.38
C TYR A 12 -15.52 -1.06 -8.83
N SER A 13 -15.12 0.20 -8.96
CA SER A 13 -14.60 0.71 -10.23
C SER A 13 -13.29 0.00 -10.50
N SER A 14 -13.41 -1.08 -11.26
CA SER A 14 -12.40 -1.56 -12.18
C SER A 14 -11.69 -0.36 -12.83
N GLY A 15 -10.47 -0.11 -12.39
CA GLY A 15 -9.71 1.05 -12.77
C GLY A 15 -8.38 1.10 -12.05
N PHE A 16 -7.64 -0.01 -12.02
CA PHE A 16 -6.18 0.11 -12.10
C PHE A 16 -5.89 0.35 -13.57
N PRO A 17 -5.75 1.59 -14.05
CA PRO A 17 -4.93 1.77 -15.22
C PRO A 17 -3.57 1.22 -14.80
N GLN A 18 -3.15 0.15 -15.47
CA GLN A 18 -1.76 -0.25 -15.52
C GLN A 18 -1.10 0.87 -16.34
N GLU A 19 -1.04 2.09 -15.80
CA GLU A 19 -0.28 3.15 -16.42
C GLU A 19 1.13 2.62 -16.41
N ARG A 20 1.58 2.25 -17.60
CA ARG A 20 2.95 2.03 -17.95
C ARG A 20 3.69 3.33 -17.63
N THR A 21 3.93 3.61 -16.36
CA THR A 21 4.79 4.70 -15.93
C THR A 21 6.18 4.13 -15.94
N THR A 22 6.72 4.17 -17.15
CA THR A 22 8.13 4.24 -17.47
C THR A 22 8.97 4.75 -16.31
N LEU A 23 9.81 3.86 -15.79
CA LEU A 23 11.17 4.09 -15.28
C LEU A 23 11.55 5.59 -15.19
N SER A 24 11.64 6.12 -13.97
CA SER A 24 12.67 7.07 -13.50
C SER A 24 12.18 7.87 -12.30
N THR A 25 12.69 7.56 -11.11
CA THR A 25 13.13 8.59 -10.16
C THR A 25 14.14 7.96 -9.22
N VAL A 26 15.39 8.31 -9.49
CA VAL A 26 16.49 8.30 -8.52
C VAL A 26 15.99 8.87 -7.21
N SER A 27 16.01 8.06 -6.14
CA SER A 27 15.97 8.50 -4.74
C SER A 27 14.67 9.28 -4.38
N HIS A 28 13.89 8.94 -3.37
CA HIS A 28 14.15 9.25 -1.97
C HIS A 28 13.21 8.36 -1.12
N LYS A 29 13.74 7.26 -0.59
CA LYS A 29 13.28 6.62 0.65
C LYS A 29 11.83 6.09 0.75
N GLY A 30 11.02 6.02 -0.30
CA GLY A 30 9.69 5.37 -0.27
C GLY A 30 9.41 4.54 -1.53
N VAL A 31 8.95 3.30 -1.36
CA VAL A 31 8.61 2.33 -2.40
C VAL A 31 7.10 2.16 -2.43
N PRO A 32 6.40 2.57 -3.50
CA PRO A 32 4.97 2.33 -3.64
C PRO A 32 4.69 0.86 -3.95
N ILE A 33 3.67 0.30 -3.31
CA ILE A 33 3.24 -1.09 -3.43
C ILE A 33 1.77 -1.11 -3.81
N PRO A 34 1.44 -0.94 -5.10
CA PRO A 34 0.06 -0.77 -5.57
C PRO A 34 -0.83 -1.96 -5.21
N THR A 35 -0.25 -3.17 -5.20
CA THR A 35 -0.93 -4.43 -4.87
C THR A 35 -1.53 -4.41 -3.46
N LEU A 36 -0.87 -3.74 -2.52
CA LEU A 36 -1.35 -3.55 -1.15
C LEU A 36 -2.01 -2.18 -0.96
N GLY A 37 -1.73 -1.22 -1.84
CA GLY A 37 -2.13 0.18 -1.75
C GLY A 37 -1.40 0.91 -0.64
N ILE A 38 -0.10 0.64 -0.45
CA ILE A 38 0.74 1.32 0.54
C ILE A 38 1.97 1.92 -0.11
N THR A 39 2.58 2.87 0.57
CA THR A 39 3.98 3.25 0.32
C THR A 39 4.80 2.81 1.52
N ALA A 40 5.87 2.07 1.29
CA ALA A 40 6.73 1.57 2.35
C ALA A 40 8.20 1.97 2.15
N SER A 41 8.92 2.22 3.23
CA SER A 41 10.35 2.48 3.23
C SER A 41 11.12 1.29 3.79
N THR A 42 12.36 1.11 3.36
CA THR A 42 13.24 0.15 4.06
C THR A 42 13.58 0.71 5.43
N ALA A 43 13.19 -0.01 6.49
CA ALA A 43 13.49 0.35 7.86
C ALA A 43 15.01 0.39 8.09
N GLN A 44 15.47 1.25 9.00
CA GLN A 44 16.89 1.36 9.30
C GLN A 44 17.50 0.00 9.71
N GLY A 45 18.62 -0.36 9.07
CA GLY A 45 19.29 -1.65 9.29
C GLY A 45 18.71 -2.82 8.51
N ASN A 46 17.95 -2.59 7.43
CA ASN A 46 17.33 -3.63 6.59
C ASN A 46 16.42 -4.57 7.39
N ARG A 47 15.65 -3.99 8.31
CA ARG A 47 14.74 -4.70 9.22
C ARG A 47 13.30 -4.66 8.71
N GLY A 48 13.13 -4.86 7.41
CA GLY A 48 11.81 -4.93 6.78
C GLY A 48 11.36 -3.62 6.15
N ALA A 49 10.06 -3.57 5.89
CA ALA A 49 9.40 -2.48 5.20
C ALA A 49 8.48 -1.70 6.15
N GLU A 50 8.88 -0.48 6.50
CA GLU A 50 8.08 0.44 7.30
C GLU A 50 7.03 1.11 6.43
N ILE A 51 5.76 0.98 6.78
CA ILE A 51 4.65 1.60 6.08
C ILE A 51 4.69 3.11 6.33
N MET A 52 4.85 3.89 5.28
CA MET A 52 4.86 5.35 5.32
C MET A 52 3.50 5.96 4.99
N ASP A 53 2.71 5.28 4.16
CA ASP A 53 1.40 5.75 3.73
C ASP A 53 0.49 4.56 3.39
N VAL A 54 -0.81 4.70 3.65
CA VAL A 54 -1.84 3.71 3.34
C VAL A 54 -2.96 4.38 2.57
N ALA A 55 -3.22 3.91 1.35
CA ALA A 55 -4.30 4.44 0.54
C ALA A 55 -5.67 4.02 1.10
N PRO A 56 -6.67 4.92 1.15
CA PRO A 56 -8.01 4.59 1.59
C PRO A 56 -8.70 3.64 0.59
N GLY A 57 -9.46 2.67 1.10
CA GLY A 57 -10.07 1.57 0.35
C GLY A 57 -9.09 0.49 -0.12
N SER A 58 -7.82 0.54 0.31
CA SER A 58 -6.80 -0.43 -0.11
C SER A 58 -6.87 -1.75 0.66
N ALA A 59 -6.21 -2.78 0.12
CA ALA A 59 -6.08 -4.07 0.79
C ALA A 59 -5.36 -3.94 2.14
N ALA A 60 -4.41 -3.02 2.25
CA ALA A 60 -3.71 -2.73 3.49
C ALA A 60 -4.61 -2.10 4.56
N GLU A 61 -5.43 -1.11 4.21
CA GLU A 61 -6.38 -0.51 5.16
C GLU A 61 -7.40 -1.55 5.65
N VAL A 62 -7.96 -2.35 4.74
CA VAL A 62 -8.92 -3.42 5.08
C VAL A 62 -8.27 -4.49 5.97
N SER A 63 -6.98 -4.76 5.75
CA SER A 63 -6.17 -5.64 6.59
C SER A 63 -5.77 -5.02 7.93
N GLY A 64 -6.08 -3.73 8.15
CA GLY A 64 -5.78 -2.99 9.36
C GLY A 64 -4.33 -2.50 9.47
N LEU A 65 -3.57 -2.51 8.38
CA LEU A 65 -2.22 -1.95 8.32
C LEU A 65 -2.27 -0.43 8.44
N ARG A 66 -1.31 0.15 9.16
CA ARG A 66 -1.22 1.58 9.43
C ARG A 66 0.17 2.11 9.16
N VAL A 67 0.27 3.42 9.00
CA VAL A 67 1.54 4.13 8.94
C VAL A 67 2.31 3.88 10.24
N GLY A 68 3.60 3.51 10.11
CA GLY A 68 4.48 3.13 11.21
C GLY A 68 4.55 1.62 11.48
N ASP A 69 3.68 0.81 10.86
CA ASP A 69 3.84 -0.66 10.90
C ASP A 69 5.10 -1.09 10.14
N VAL A 70 5.79 -2.12 10.63
CA VAL A 70 6.98 -2.68 9.97
C VAL A 70 6.72 -4.11 9.54
N ILE A 71 6.74 -4.34 8.24
CA ILE A 71 6.57 -5.65 7.62
C ILE A 71 7.93 -6.35 7.59
N ASN A 72 8.11 -7.33 8.48
CA ASN A 72 9.31 -8.19 8.53
C ASN A 72 9.16 -9.49 7.74
N SER A 73 7.94 -9.89 7.40
CA SER A 73 7.67 -11.06 6.58
C SER A 73 6.33 -10.95 5.85
N ALA A 74 6.27 -11.53 4.66
CA ALA A 74 5.05 -11.63 3.87
C ALA A 74 4.97 -13.02 3.22
N ASN A 75 3.80 -13.66 3.27
CA ASN A 75 3.60 -15.01 2.71
C ASN A 75 4.63 -16.05 3.18
N GLY A 76 5.08 -15.95 4.44
CA GLY A 76 6.11 -16.83 5.02
C GLY A 76 7.55 -16.56 4.53
N LYS A 77 7.77 -15.54 3.69
CA LYS A 77 9.11 -15.11 3.28
C LYS A 77 9.57 -13.92 4.12
N PRO A 78 10.80 -13.92 4.66
CA PRO A 78 11.34 -12.77 5.37
C PRO A 78 11.56 -11.63 4.39
N ILE A 79 11.16 -10.43 4.79
CA ILE A 79 11.31 -9.18 4.03
C ILE A 79 12.31 -8.32 4.78
N ARG A 80 13.34 -7.84 4.08
CA ARG A 80 14.39 -6.97 4.61
C ARG A 80 14.32 -5.56 4.07
N ALA A 81 13.66 -5.38 2.92
CA ALA A 81 13.48 -4.09 2.27
C ALA A 81 12.08 -3.94 1.67
N ALA A 82 11.58 -2.70 1.60
CA ALA A 82 10.28 -2.40 0.98
C ALA A 82 10.23 -2.78 -0.51
N SER A 83 11.37 -2.76 -1.21
CA SER A 83 11.47 -3.21 -2.59
C SER A 83 11.17 -4.69 -2.80
N GLU A 84 11.21 -5.53 -1.76
CA GLU A 84 10.89 -6.96 -1.87
C GLU A 84 9.37 -7.24 -1.83
N LEU A 85 8.58 -6.22 -1.50
CA LEU A 85 7.12 -6.29 -1.49
C LEU A 85 6.49 -5.69 -2.77
N ALA A 86 7.29 -5.02 -3.60
CA ALA A 86 6.86 -4.34 -4.82
C ALA A 86 6.60 -5.30 -5.99
#